data_AF-A0A6A4I109-F1
#
_entry.id   AF-A0A6A4I109-F1
#
_cell.length_a   1.000
_cell.length_b   1.000
_cell.length_c   1.000
_cell.angle_alpha   90.00
_cell.angle_beta   90.00
_cell.angle_gamma   90.00
#
_symmetry.space_group_name_H-M   'P 1'
#
loop_
_entity.id
_entity.type
_entity.pdbx_description
1 polymer ?
#
loop_
_entity_poly.entity_id
_entity_poly.type
_entity_poly.pdbx_seq_one_letter_code
_entity_poly.pdbx_strand_id
1 'polypeptide(L)'
;MEDAESIAKKPRFSSGFPADFFSDPSRIVPIVGNGSDDEEEEKQQPAAAPVASTPLDLEWERFQREVVNAPDANETKKEAYENATVFAEPVLASEIPEGFPAPETQSDRRSRSKRQKELDDRELIMDRLLEEERAQEEADMKVVSMKNRLDLLRQKREAAKAAKASSVPA
;
A
#
# COMPACT_ATOMS: atom_id res chain seq x y z
N MET A 1 42.27 4.00 44.57
CA MET A 1 41.33 2.90 44.87
C MET A 1 40.07 3.59 45.36
N GLU A 2 39.16 4.01 44.47
CA GLU A 2 38.31 3.12 43.64
C GLU A 2 37.66 2.09 44.57
N ASP A 3 36.35 2.08 44.79
CA ASP A 3 35.35 1.81 43.76
C ASP A 3 33.99 2.46 44.03
N ALA A 4 33.35 2.87 42.93
CA ALA A 4 31.95 3.27 42.86
C ALA A 4 31.10 2.03 42.51
N GLU A 5 30.31 1.53 43.45
CA GLU A 5 29.36 0.43 43.19
C GLU A 5 27.95 0.95 42.91
N SER A 6 27.70 1.13 41.62
CA SER A 6 26.48 0.83 40.85
C SER A 6 25.13 0.79 41.59
N ILE A 7 24.44 1.92 41.60
CA ILE A 7 22.98 1.96 41.79
C ILE A 7 22.33 1.33 40.55
N ALA A 8 21.95 0.06 40.65
CA ALA A 8 21.18 -0.66 39.64
C ALA A 8 19.76 -0.05 39.52
N LYS A 9 19.61 0.93 38.62
CA LYS A 9 18.30 1.45 38.21
C LYS A 9 17.63 0.44 37.28
N LYS A 10 16.66 -0.31 37.79
CA LYS A 10 15.69 -1.06 36.98
C LYS A 10 15.11 -0.15 35.89
N PRO A 11 15.14 -0.53 34.60
CA PRO A 11 14.52 0.26 33.55
C PRO A 11 13.01 0.20 33.75
N ARG A 12 12.41 1.36 34.01
CA ARG A 12 10.96 1.54 33.93
C ARG A 12 10.62 1.51 32.45
N PHE A 13 9.95 0.44 31.99
CA PHE A 13 9.30 0.46 30.68
C PHE A 13 8.14 1.46 30.74
N SER A 14 8.43 2.72 30.50
CA SER A 14 7.41 3.67 30.05
C SER A 14 6.90 3.18 28.71
N SER A 15 5.58 3.10 28.53
CA SER A 15 4.89 2.76 27.28
C SER A 15 5.11 3.83 26.20
N GLY A 16 6.36 4.00 25.78
CA GLY A 16 6.83 4.99 24.81
C GLY A 16 8.11 4.49 24.13
N PHE A 17 8.40 5.07 22.97
CA PHE A 17 9.50 4.65 22.10
C PHE A 17 10.84 4.62 22.87
N PRO A 18 11.68 3.55 22.72
CA PRO A 18 12.93 3.45 23.45
C PRO A 18 13.86 4.60 23.10
N ALA A 19 14.28 5.38 24.10
CA ALA A 19 15.23 6.48 23.92
C ALA A 19 16.57 6.00 23.34
N ASP A 20 16.92 4.73 23.60
CA ASP A 20 18.19 4.12 23.19
C ASP A 20 18.12 3.44 21.81
N PHE A 21 17.04 3.64 21.05
CA PHE A 21 16.89 3.02 19.72
C PHE A 21 18.00 3.42 18.74
N PHE A 22 18.48 4.67 18.82
CA PHE A 22 19.56 5.18 17.96
C PHE A 22 20.95 5.10 18.59
N SER A 23 21.04 4.67 19.85
CA SER A 23 22.29 4.65 20.62
C SER A 23 22.93 3.27 20.67
N ASP A 24 22.32 2.26 20.05
CA ASP A 24 22.84 0.89 19.97
C ASP A 24 23.35 0.60 18.53
N PRO A 25 24.67 0.75 18.27
CA PRO A 25 25.27 0.48 16.97
C PRO A 25 25.12 -0.98 16.52
N SER A 26 24.77 -1.89 17.43
CA SER A 26 24.52 -3.29 17.10
C SER A 26 23.13 -3.54 16.51
N ARG A 27 22.23 -2.54 16.56
CA ARG A 27 20.86 -2.60 16.01
C ARG A 27 20.72 -1.97 14.63
N ILE A 28 21.83 -1.66 13.97
CA ILE A 28 21.78 -1.21 12.58
C ILE A 28 21.19 -2.35 11.75
N VAL A 29 19.95 -2.16 11.33
CA VAL A 29 19.26 -3.05 10.39
C VAL A 29 20.08 -3.05 9.10
N PRO A 30 20.45 -4.22 8.54
CA PRO A 30 21.16 -4.27 7.27
C PRO A 30 20.32 -3.56 6.21
N ILE A 31 20.89 -2.50 5.63
CA ILE A 31 20.32 -1.75 4.52
C ILE A 31 20.35 -2.70 3.31
N VAL A 32 19.28 -3.47 3.12
CA VAL A 32 19.05 -4.17 1.85
C VAL A 32 18.57 -3.11 0.88
N GLY A 33 19.49 -2.67 0.02
CA GLY A 33 19.37 -1.47 -0.79
C GLY A 33 18.19 -1.48 -1.76
N ASN A 34 17.60 -0.31 -1.95
CA ASN A 34 17.15 0.12 -3.27
C ASN A 34 17.17 1.65 -3.34
N GLY A 35 18.32 2.19 -3.74
CA GLY A 35 18.54 3.63 -3.83
C GLY A 35 19.84 3.96 -4.56
N SER A 36 19.77 3.83 -5.90
CA SER A 36 20.49 4.59 -6.92
C SER A 36 22.01 4.83 -6.83
N ASP A 37 22.64 4.56 -7.98
CA ASP A 37 23.89 5.15 -8.52
C ASP A 37 25.17 4.28 -8.45
N ASP A 38 25.57 3.88 -9.66
CA ASP A 38 26.86 3.43 -10.23
C ASP A 38 28.05 3.12 -9.28
N GLU A 39 28.59 1.89 -9.36
CA GLU A 39 29.97 1.57 -9.76
C GLU A 39 30.23 0.05 -9.64
N GLU A 40 30.93 -0.49 -10.64
CA GLU A 40 31.37 -1.88 -10.76
C GLU A 40 32.25 -2.32 -9.58
N GLU A 41 31.89 -3.40 -8.87
CA GLU A 41 32.87 -4.30 -8.27
C GLU A 41 32.28 -5.72 -8.13
N GLU A 42 32.75 -6.62 -8.99
CA GLU A 42 32.60 -8.06 -8.83
C GLU A 42 33.18 -8.50 -7.47
N LYS A 43 32.31 -8.87 -6.53
CA LYS A 43 32.71 -9.69 -5.37
C LYS A 43 31.85 -10.95 -5.28
N GLN A 44 32.48 -12.01 -5.74
CA GLN A 44 32.19 -13.44 -5.61
C GLN A 44 31.32 -13.77 -4.38
N GLN A 45 30.12 -14.31 -4.65
CA GLN A 45 29.33 -15.01 -3.64
C GLN A 45 30.06 -16.31 -3.23
N PRO A 46 30.27 -16.58 -1.93
CA PRO A 46 30.65 -17.91 -1.50
C PRO A 46 29.46 -18.85 -1.71
N ALA A 47 29.69 -19.94 -2.45
CA ALA A 47 28.73 -21.00 -2.69
C ALA A 47 28.19 -21.55 -1.36
N ALA A 48 26.92 -21.28 -1.08
CA ALA A 48 26.21 -21.87 0.05
C ALA A 48 25.72 -23.27 -0.33
N ALA A 49 26.04 -24.24 0.53
CA ALA A 49 25.56 -25.61 0.48
C ALA A 49 24.01 -25.68 0.46
N PRO A 50 23.40 -26.77 -0.07
CA PRO A 50 21.96 -26.88 -0.20
C PRO A 50 21.32 -27.00 1.18
N VAL A 51 20.83 -25.89 1.71
CA VAL A 51 19.89 -25.87 2.82
C VAL A 51 18.63 -26.57 2.35
N ALA A 52 18.24 -27.64 3.06
CA ALA A 52 16.99 -28.33 2.82
C ALA A 52 15.85 -27.30 2.81
N SER A 53 15.05 -27.32 1.75
CA SER A 53 13.96 -26.37 1.53
C SER A 53 13.09 -26.30 2.78
N THR A 54 13.14 -25.16 3.47
CA THR A 54 12.30 -24.93 4.64
C THR A 54 10.84 -24.82 4.18
N PRO A 55 9.85 -25.04 5.07
CA PRO A 55 8.44 -24.80 4.73
C PRO A 55 8.22 -23.37 4.18
N LEU A 56 9.01 -22.41 4.67
CA LEU A 56 9.00 -21.03 4.20
C LEU A 56 9.51 -20.91 2.76
N ASP A 57 10.52 -21.69 2.35
CA ASP A 57 11.01 -21.70 0.96
C ASP A 57 9.95 -22.26 0.00
N LEU A 58 9.16 -23.25 0.43
CA LEU A 58 8.06 -23.78 -0.38
C LEU A 58 6.93 -22.76 -0.56
N GLU A 59 6.62 -21.98 0.48
CA GLU A 59 5.66 -20.88 0.38
C GLU A 59 6.21 -19.74 -0.48
N TRP A 60 7.50 -19.44 -0.34
CA TRP A 60 8.19 -18.45 -1.15
C TRP A 60 8.22 -18.83 -2.63
N GLU A 61 8.50 -20.09 -2.97
CA GLU A 61 8.44 -20.58 -4.35
C GLU A 61 7.04 -20.52 -4.95
N ARG A 62 6.00 -20.80 -4.14
CA ARG A 62 4.61 -20.66 -4.58
C ARG A 62 4.27 -19.21 -4.85
N PHE A 63 4.65 -18.32 -3.94
CA PHE A 63 4.47 -16.88 -4.10
C PHE A 63 5.21 -16.34 -5.34
N GLN A 64 6.47 -16.76 -5.55
CA GLN A 64 7.22 -16.38 -6.75
C GLN A 64 6.54 -16.86 -8.03
N ARG A 65 6.00 -18.09 -8.05
CA ARG A 65 5.25 -18.59 -9.21
C ARG A 65 3.94 -17.84 -9.46
N GLU A 66 3.22 -17.47 -8.41
CA GLU A 66 1.89 -16.88 -8.52
C GLU A 66 1.92 -15.37 -8.73
N VAL A 67 2.92 -14.66 -8.18
CA VAL A 67 2.95 -13.19 -8.14
C VAL A 67 4.06 -12.61 -9.01
N VAL A 68 5.25 -13.21 -9.01
CA VAL A 68 6.41 -12.68 -9.75
C VAL A 68 6.45 -13.23 -11.18
N ASN A 69 6.22 -14.53 -11.33
CA ASN A 69 6.20 -15.25 -12.61
C ASN A 69 4.78 -15.61 -13.02
N ALA A 70 3.79 -14.84 -12.56
CA ALA A 70 2.39 -15.04 -12.93
C ALA A 70 2.32 -15.05 -14.47
N PRO A 71 1.82 -16.13 -15.11
CA PRO A 71 1.62 -16.09 -16.55
C PRO A 71 0.65 -14.97 -16.84
N ASP A 72 1.06 -14.06 -17.72
CA ASP A 72 0.28 -12.87 -18.02
C ASP A 72 -1.14 -13.31 -18.40
N ALA A 73 -2.12 -12.91 -17.60
CA ALA A 73 -3.52 -13.27 -17.84
C ALA A 73 -4.02 -12.75 -19.20
N ASN A 74 -3.26 -11.84 -19.82
CA ASN A 74 -3.47 -11.33 -21.15
C ASN A 74 -2.94 -12.27 -22.25
N GLU A 75 -1.82 -12.96 -22.04
CA GLU A 75 -1.28 -13.94 -23.00
C GLU A 75 -2.17 -15.18 -23.06
N THR A 76 -2.56 -15.74 -21.91
CA THR A 76 -3.48 -16.89 -21.84
C THR A 76 -4.84 -16.59 -22.48
N LYS A 77 -5.36 -15.36 -22.33
CA LYS A 77 -6.58 -14.93 -23.04
C LYS A 77 -6.34 -14.82 -24.54
N LYS A 78 -5.20 -14.28 -24.96
CA LYS A 78 -4.86 -14.11 -26.38
C LYS A 78 -4.69 -15.47 -27.07
N GLU A 79 -3.98 -16.41 -26.46
CA GLU A 79 -3.84 -17.79 -26.93
C GLU A 79 -5.19 -18.51 -27.04
N ALA A 80 -6.10 -18.29 -26.07
CA ALA A 80 -7.45 -18.83 -26.13
C ALA A 80 -8.25 -18.25 -27.32
N TYR A 81 -8.09 -16.97 -27.64
CA TYR A 81 -8.72 -16.36 -28.82
C TYR A 81 -8.10 -16.88 -30.13
N GLU A 82 -6.78 -17.06 -30.18
CA GLU A 82 -6.09 -17.57 -31.37
C GLU A 82 -6.52 -19.03 -31.67
N ASN A 83 -6.65 -19.87 -30.64
CA ASN A 83 -7.12 -21.26 -30.76
C ASN A 83 -8.63 -21.40 -30.93
N ALA A 84 -9.43 -20.36 -30.64
CA ALA A 84 -10.89 -20.42 -30.80
C ALA A 84 -11.34 -20.50 -32.26
N THR A 85 -10.46 -20.20 -33.23
CA THR A 85 -10.74 -20.23 -34.67
C THR A 85 -10.42 -21.57 -35.34
N VAL A 86 -10.30 -22.67 -34.59
CA VAL A 86 -10.24 -24.01 -35.19
C VAL A 86 -11.62 -24.32 -35.77
N PHE A 87 -11.73 -24.13 -37.08
CA PHE A 87 -12.91 -24.41 -37.89
C PHE A 87 -13.14 -25.93 -37.95
N ALA A 88 -13.76 -26.49 -36.91
CA ALA A 88 -14.27 -27.86 -36.96
C ALA A 88 -15.57 -27.85 -37.76
N GLU A 89 -15.59 -28.52 -38.91
CA GLU A 89 -16.83 -28.71 -39.67
C GLU A 89 -17.88 -29.40 -38.78
N PRO A 90 -19.05 -28.78 -38.56
CA PRO A 90 -20.09 -29.37 -37.73
C PRO A 90 -20.66 -30.60 -38.43
N VAL A 91 -20.26 -31.79 -37.96
CA VAL A 91 -20.91 -33.05 -38.31
C VAL A 91 -22.30 -33.04 -37.65
N LEU A 92 -23.33 -32.84 -38.47
CA LEU A 92 -24.73 -32.89 -38.05
C LEU A 92 -25.08 -34.33 -37.64
N ALA A 93 -24.91 -34.66 -36.36
CA ALA A 93 -25.51 -35.86 -35.80
C ALA A 93 -27.04 -35.65 -35.72
N SER A 94 -27.79 -36.42 -36.49
CA SER A 94 -29.23 -36.25 -36.74
C SER A 94 -30.16 -36.86 -35.69
N GLU A 95 -29.69 -37.15 -34.49
CA GLU A 95 -30.53 -37.68 -33.40
C GLU A 95 -30.20 -36.96 -32.09
N ILE A 96 -30.99 -35.93 -31.78
CA ILE A 96 -31.03 -35.31 -30.45
C ILE A 96 -32.21 -35.97 -29.71
N PRO A 97 -31.97 -36.76 -28.66
CA PRO A 97 -33.04 -37.26 -27.80
C PRO A 97 -33.83 -36.10 -27.19
N GLU A 98 -35.14 -36.10 -27.44
CA GLU A 98 -36.12 -35.17 -26.91
C GLU A 98 -36.13 -35.24 -25.38
N GLY A 99 -35.41 -34.33 -24.71
CA GLY A 99 -35.28 -34.33 -23.26
C GLY A 99 -34.14 -33.51 -22.65
N PHE A 100 -33.23 -32.93 -23.45
CA PHE A 100 -32.21 -32.03 -22.91
C PHE A 100 -32.78 -30.61 -22.70
N PRO A 101 -32.67 -30.02 -21.49
CA PRO A 101 -33.12 -28.65 -21.27
C PRO A 101 -32.30 -27.71 -22.15
N ALA A 102 -33.01 -26.81 -22.85
CA ALA A 102 -32.38 -25.82 -23.72
C ALA A 102 -31.30 -25.05 -22.93
N PRO A 103 -30.10 -24.84 -23.50
CA PRO A 103 -29.09 -24.01 -22.86
C PRO A 103 -29.63 -22.57 -22.85
N GLU A 104 -30.24 -22.16 -21.74
CA GLU A 104 -30.41 -20.75 -21.41
C GLU A 104 -29.01 -20.14 -21.31
N THR A 105 -28.57 -19.62 -22.46
CA THR A 105 -27.59 -18.57 -22.68
C THR A 105 -26.84 -18.14 -21.42
N GLN A 106 -25.76 -18.85 -21.05
CA GLN A 106 -24.78 -18.39 -20.06
C GLN A 106 -24.28 -16.95 -20.33
N SER A 107 -24.40 -16.49 -21.58
CA SER A 107 -24.20 -15.11 -22.02
C SER A 107 -25.07 -14.08 -21.27
N ASP A 108 -26.35 -14.37 -21.03
CA ASP A 108 -27.30 -13.41 -20.46
C ASP A 108 -27.09 -13.20 -18.96
N ARG A 109 -26.73 -14.27 -18.22
CA ARG A 109 -26.35 -14.16 -16.79
C ARG A 109 -25.07 -13.35 -16.60
N ARG A 110 -24.06 -13.56 -17.46
CA ARG A 110 -22.81 -12.78 -17.43
C ARG A 110 -23.05 -11.31 -17.80
N SER A 111 -23.92 -11.04 -18.77
CA SER A 111 -24.27 -9.68 -19.20
C SER A 111 -24.97 -8.87 -18.09
N ARG A 112 -25.93 -9.48 -17.38
CA ARG A 112 -26.61 -8.83 -16.23
C ARG A 112 -25.64 -8.54 -15.07
N SER A 113 -24.73 -9.46 -14.79
CA SER A 113 -23.72 -9.26 -13.74
C SER A 113 -22.74 -8.14 -14.08
N LYS A 114 -22.37 -7.96 -15.35
CA LYS A 114 -21.51 -6.84 -15.78
C LYS A 114 -22.18 -5.48 -15.57
N ARG A 115 -23.45 -5.35 -15.96
CA ARG A 115 -24.21 -4.12 -15.76
C ARG A 115 -24.36 -3.75 -14.29
N GLN A 116 -24.57 -4.73 -13.41
CA GLN A 116 -24.64 -4.46 -11.98
C GLN A 116 -23.31 -3.96 -11.43
N LYS A 117 -22.20 -4.62 -11.81
CA LYS A 117 -20.86 -4.19 -11.41
C LYS A 117 -20.52 -2.80 -11.90
N GLU A 118 -20.91 -2.44 -13.12
CA GLU A 118 -20.71 -1.07 -13.65
C GLU A 118 -21.48 -0.01 -12.84
N LEU A 119 -22.64 -0.35 -12.29
CA LEU A 119 -23.39 0.54 -11.40
C LEU A 119 -22.72 0.64 -10.04
N ASP A 120 -22.35 -0.50 -9.45
CA ASP A 120 -21.68 -0.55 -8.15
C ASP A 120 -20.32 0.19 -8.20
N ASP A 121 -19.56 0.02 -9.28
CA ASP A 121 -18.29 0.72 -9.52
C ASP A 121 -18.52 2.23 -9.70
N ARG A 122 -19.60 2.62 -10.38
CA ARG A 122 -19.96 4.03 -10.54
C ARG A 122 -20.35 4.66 -9.20
N GLU A 123 -21.11 3.95 -8.37
CA GLU A 123 -21.47 4.39 -7.02
C GLU A 123 -20.22 4.53 -6.14
N LEU A 124 -19.31 3.56 -6.19
CA LEU A 124 -18.06 3.60 -5.44
C LEU A 124 -17.17 4.79 -5.84
N ILE A 125 -17.09 5.09 -7.14
CA ILE A 125 -16.34 6.26 -7.65
C ILE A 125 -16.99 7.57 -7.17
N MET A 126 -18.32 7.65 -7.19
CA MET A 126 -19.06 8.82 -6.72
C MET A 126 -18.84 9.07 -5.23
N ASP A 127 -18.94 8.03 -4.40
CA ASP A 127 -18.72 8.13 -2.96
C ASP A 127 -17.30 8.59 -2.63
N ARG A 128 -16.29 8.00 -3.30
CA ARG A 128 -14.89 8.42 -3.14
C ARG A 128 -14.66 9.88 -3.51
N LEU A 129 -15.32 10.36 -4.57
CA LEU A 129 -15.20 11.75 -5.01
C LEU A 129 -15.78 12.74 -3.99
N LEU A 130 -16.94 12.42 -3.42
CA LEU A 130 -17.57 13.25 -2.38
C LEU A 130 -16.75 13.28 -1.08
N GLU A 131 -16.12 12.16 -0.73
CA GLU A 131 -15.26 12.10 0.46
C GLU A 131 -13.97 12.89 0.28
N GLU A 132 -13.37 12.86 -0.92
CA GLU A 132 -12.22 13.69 -1.27
C GLU A 132 -12.57 15.19 -1.25
N GLU A 133 -13.73 15.58 -1.78
CA GLU A 133 -14.22 16.97 -1.71
C GLU A 133 -14.37 17.45 -0.26
N ARG A 134 -15.02 16.65 0.60
CA ARG A 134 -15.16 16.98 2.03
C ARG A 134 -13.79 17.09 2.71
N ALA A 135 -12.86 16.20 2.43
CA ALA A 135 -11.53 16.25 3.00
C ALA A 135 -10.77 17.52 2.60
N GLN A 136 -10.95 18.00 1.36
CA GLN A 136 -10.39 19.27 0.90
C GLN A 136 -11.02 20.46 1.63
N GLU A 137 -12.35 20.50 1.74
CA GLU A 137 -13.06 21.55 2.48
C GLU A 137 -12.62 21.63 3.95
N GLU A 138 -12.47 20.48 4.63
CA GLU A 138 -12.01 20.42 6.02
C GLU A 138 -10.58 20.93 6.16
N ALA A 139 -9.69 20.60 5.22
CA ALA A 139 -8.32 21.08 5.20
C ALA A 139 -8.28 22.61 5.04
N ASP A 140 -9.04 23.16 4.10
CA ASP A 140 -9.13 24.60 3.86
C ASP A 140 -9.71 25.34 5.07
N MET A 141 -10.79 24.82 5.66
CA MET A 141 -11.35 25.36 6.91
C MET A 141 -10.32 25.39 8.04
N LYS A 142 -9.52 24.33 8.18
CA LYS A 142 -8.47 24.26 9.20
C LYS A 142 -7.40 25.33 8.96
N VAL A 143 -6.95 25.50 7.72
CA VAL A 143 -5.97 26.54 7.35
C VAL A 143 -6.52 27.93 7.67
N VAL A 144 -7.77 28.21 7.30
CA VAL A 144 -8.43 29.50 7.61
C VAL A 144 -8.51 29.71 9.12
N SER A 145 -8.89 28.70 9.91
CA SER A 145 -8.95 28.80 11.36
C SER A 145 -7.59 29.11 11.99
N MET A 146 -6.52 28.47 11.51
CA MET A 146 -5.15 28.68 11.98
C MET A 146 -4.64 30.08 11.62
N LYS A 147 -4.95 30.55 10.40
CA LYS A 147 -4.62 31.91 9.96
C LYS A 147 -5.30 32.95 10.85
N ASN A 148 -6.60 32.81 11.09
CA ASN A 148 -7.35 33.70 11.98
C ASN A 148 -6.76 33.71 13.39
N ARG A 149 -6.37 32.54 13.92
CA ARG A 149 -5.72 32.44 15.23
C ARG A 149 -4.35 33.14 15.27
N LEU A 150 -3.54 33.02 14.22
CA LEU A 150 -2.26 33.69 14.11
C LEU A 150 -2.43 35.21 14.02
N ASP A 151 -3.40 35.70 13.26
CA ASP A 151 -3.66 37.12 13.12
C ASP A 151 -4.14 37.75 14.43
N LEU A 152 -5.00 37.05 15.20
CA LEU A 152 -5.38 37.47 16.55
C LEU A 152 -4.17 37.54 17.50
N LEU A 153 -3.23 36.60 17.42
CA LEU A 153 -2.01 36.62 18.24
C LEU A 153 -1.06 37.74 17.83
N ARG A 154 -0.94 38.04 16.53
CA ARG A 154 -0.15 39.17 16.02
C ARG A 154 -0.73 40.49 16.52
N GLN A 155 -2.04 40.70 16.39
CA GLN A 155 -2.72 41.90 16.90
C GLN A 155 -2.51 42.08 18.40
N LYS A 156 -2.64 41.01 19.21
CA LYS A 156 -2.39 41.08 20.65
C LYS A 156 -0.95 41.47 20.98
N ARG A 157 0.04 40.96 20.23
CA ARG A 157 1.46 41.30 20.41
C ARG A 157 1.73 42.76 20.04
N GLU A 158 1.15 43.25 18.95
CA GLU A 158 1.28 44.65 18.53
C GLU A 158 0.65 45.60 19.55
N ALA A 159 -0.56 45.31 20.03
CA ALA A 159 -1.21 46.07 21.08
C ALA A 159 -0.41 46.08 22.39
N ALA A 160 0.15 44.94 22.80
CA ALA A 160 0.99 44.84 24.00
C ALA A 160 2.31 45.61 23.84
N LYS A 161 2.93 45.59 22.66
CA LYS A 161 4.14 46.39 22.35
C LYS A 161 3.84 47.88 22.40
N ALA A 162 2.72 48.32 21.83
CA ALA A 162 2.27 49.71 21.89
C ALA A 162 2.00 50.16 23.33
N ALA A 163 1.29 49.34 24.13
CA ALA A 163 1.01 49.64 25.53
C ALA A 163 2.29 49.72 26.38
N LYS A 164 3.27 48.83 26.13
CA LYS A 164 4.57 48.85 26.81
C LYS A 164 5.42 50.07 26.41
N ALA A 165 5.37 50.48 25.14
CA ALA A 165 6.05 51.68 24.67
C ALA A 165 5.46 52.96 25.29
N SER A 166 4.14 53.00 25.54
CA SER A 166 3.50 54.13 26.23
C SER A 166 3.71 54.15 27.76
N SER A 167 4.08 53.03 28.38
CA SER A 167 4.22 52.91 29.84
C SER A 167 5.65 53.04 30.35
N VAL A 168 6.63 53.35 29.50
CA VAL A 168 8.00 53.71 29.91
C VAL A 168 8.11 55.23 29.85
N PRO A 169 7.75 55.96 30.92
CA PRO A 169 8.06 57.38 31.03
C PRO A 169 9.56 57.57 31.25
N ALA A 170 10.12 58.59 30.59
CA ALA A 170 11.50 59.02 30.71
C ALA A 170 11.81 59.65 32.08
#